data_AF-A0A6L4ATJ4-F1
#
_entry.id   AF-A0A6L4ATJ4-F1
#
_cell.length_a   1.000
_cell.length_b   1.000
_cell.length_c   1.000
_cell.angle_alpha   90.00
_cell.angle_beta   90.00
_cell.angle_gamma   90.00
#
_symmetry.space_group_name_H-M   'P 1'
#
loop_
_entity.id
_entity.type
_entity.pdbx_description
1 polymer ?
#
loop_
_entity_poly.entity_id
_entity_poly.type
_entity_poly.pdbx_seq_one_letter_code
_entity_poly.pdbx_strand_id
1 'polypeptide(L)'
;MRTLVRPLLALLVVSSLAAAAAAQEGPAVVLFDNGPLLTHPAGGCAGADLSAAQNTTLGLLSRGFNHALSGGYRVADDFFVTPPGWELETIELFAYQGGSTTASPITAVNYQIWNGSPDDPGSTVVCGDSTTNRMLTTEWTGMYKALLSEATTDCTRPLMTQVVDALGCVLAPGTYWIDWQADGNAAFTGPWAPPVSILDVVATGNGLQQVTGAWQAVVDSGLGVPLDFPFVVNGTATGLVFKDGFESGNTTRWSTTLP
;
A
#
# COMPACT_ATOMS: atom_id res chain seq x y z
N MET A 1 50.12 60.89 -35.84
CA MET A 1 49.04 60.82 -34.82
C MET A 1 47.75 60.38 -35.51
N ARG A 2 46.98 59.51 -34.85
CA ARG A 2 45.67 58.91 -35.23
C ARG A 2 45.73 57.49 -35.82
N THR A 3 45.94 56.54 -34.92
CA THR A 3 45.60 55.12 -35.05
C THR A 3 44.09 54.95 -34.83
N LEU A 4 43.40 54.32 -35.78
CA LEU A 4 41.98 53.95 -35.69
C LEU A 4 41.86 52.59 -35.00
N VAL A 5 41.18 52.54 -33.86
CA VAL A 5 40.80 51.31 -33.14
C VAL A 5 39.37 50.96 -33.55
N ARG A 6 39.15 49.76 -34.10
CA ARG A 6 37.81 49.18 -34.31
C ARG A 6 37.37 48.46 -33.03
N PRO A 7 36.15 48.66 -32.50
CA PRO A 7 35.68 47.90 -31.35
C PRO A 7 35.12 46.54 -31.81
N LEU A 8 35.50 45.48 -31.08
CA LEU A 8 34.94 44.14 -31.23
C LEU A 8 33.66 44.08 -30.37
N LEU A 9 32.52 43.80 -31.00
CA LEU A 9 31.22 43.67 -30.36
C LEU A 9 31.14 42.27 -29.71
N ALA A 10 31.13 42.19 -28.37
CA ALA A 10 30.95 40.95 -27.65
C ALA A 10 29.46 40.57 -27.60
N LEU A 11 29.11 39.46 -28.24
CA LEU A 11 27.78 38.85 -28.20
C LEU A 11 27.63 38.08 -26.88
N LEU A 12 26.78 38.58 -25.98
CA LEU A 12 26.48 37.93 -24.70
C LEU A 12 25.42 36.83 -24.94
N VAL A 13 25.83 35.56 -24.91
CA VAL A 13 24.88 34.44 -24.89
C VAL A 13 24.42 34.24 -23.45
N VAL A 14 23.15 34.56 -23.17
CA VAL A 14 22.51 34.23 -21.90
C VAL A 14 21.98 32.81 -21.99
N SER A 15 22.72 31.85 -21.43
CA SER A 15 22.23 30.49 -21.22
C SER A 15 21.37 30.45 -19.96
N SER A 16 20.06 30.32 -20.10
CA SER A 16 19.18 30.01 -18.97
C SER A 16 19.35 28.54 -18.59
N LEU A 17 19.98 28.27 -17.43
CA LEU A 17 19.87 26.97 -16.79
C LEU A 17 18.44 26.83 -16.25
N ALA A 18 17.65 25.94 -16.84
CA ALA A 18 16.49 25.40 -16.17
C ALA A 18 17.01 24.45 -15.08
N ALA A 19 16.90 24.86 -13.82
CA ALA A 19 17.11 23.96 -12.69
C ALA A 19 15.92 23.00 -12.64
N ALA A 20 16.13 21.75 -13.05
CA ALA A 20 15.23 20.67 -12.66
C ALA A 20 15.38 20.51 -11.15
N ALA A 21 14.33 20.84 -10.39
CA ALA A 21 14.26 20.50 -8.98
C ALA A 21 14.21 18.97 -8.90
N ALA A 22 15.33 18.35 -8.54
CA ALA A 22 15.33 16.95 -8.13
C ALA A 22 14.50 16.88 -6.85
N ALA A 23 13.35 16.19 -6.90
CA ALA A 23 12.66 15.78 -5.69
C ALA A 23 13.65 14.94 -4.89
N GLN A 24 14.01 15.42 -3.70
CA GLN A 24 14.84 14.66 -2.80
C GLN A 24 13.94 13.60 -2.16
N GLU A 25 13.93 12.40 -2.75
CA GLU A 25 13.26 11.22 -2.21
C GLU A 25 13.70 11.05 -0.75
N GLY A 26 12.78 11.32 0.19
CA GLY A 26 12.96 10.92 1.58
C GLY A 26 13.06 9.39 1.68
N PRO A 27 13.55 8.85 2.81
CA PRO A 27 13.42 7.41 3.01
C PRO A 27 11.93 7.03 2.99
N ALA A 28 11.58 5.95 2.30
CA ALA A 28 10.23 5.39 2.29
C ALA A 28 9.69 5.29 3.73
N VAL A 29 8.56 5.94 4.02
CA VAL A 29 7.89 5.88 5.32
C VAL A 29 6.56 5.15 5.14
N VAL A 30 6.12 4.44 6.16
CA VAL A 30 4.73 3.97 6.26
C VAL A 30 3.81 5.19 6.33
N LEU A 31 3.06 5.43 5.25
CA LEU A 31 2.08 6.51 5.13
C LEU A 31 0.73 6.10 5.72
N PHE A 32 0.37 4.83 5.59
CA PHE A 32 -0.88 4.27 6.07
C PHE A 32 -0.75 2.78 6.38
N ASP A 33 -1.46 2.32 7.41
CA ASP A 33 -1.60 0.91 7.79
C ASP A 33 -3.06 0.67 8.15
N ASN A 34 -3.76 -0.17 7.38
CA ASN A 34 -5.19 -0.45 7.56
C ASN A 34 -5.50 -1.47 8.65
N GLY A 35 -4.50 -1.87 9.43
CA GLY A 35 -4.70 -2.64 10.64
C GLY A 35 -4.09 -4.03 10.60
N PRO A 36 -4.06 -4.70 11.77
CA PRO A 36 -3.23 -5.86 11.98
C PRO A 36 -3.87 -7.16 11.50
N LEU A 37 -3.00 -8.16 11.29
CA LEU A 37 -3.37 -9.56 11.10
C LEU A 37 -3.13 -10.43 12.33
N LEU A 38 -2.14 -10.05 13.15
CA LEU A 38 -1.66 -10.85 14.26
C LEU A 38 -2.64 -10.80 15.43
N THR A 39 -3.08 -11.98 15.88
CA THR A 39 -3.95 -12.13 17.04
C THR A 39 -3.28 -12.88 18.18
N HIS A 40 -2.53 -13.95 17.88
CA HIS A 40 -1.88 -14.76 18.91
C HIS A 40 -0.41 -15.02 18.53
N PRO A 41 0.53 -14.27 19.11
CA PRO A 41 1.95 -14.55 18.98
C PRO A 41 2.26 -15.99 19.43
N ALA A 42 3.02 -16.73 18.62
CA ALA A 42 3.33 -18.15 18.82
C ALA A 42 2.11 -19.08 19.04
N GLY A 43 0.90 -18.64 18.68
CA GLY A 43 -0.35 -19.37 18.86
C GLY A 43 -0.74 -20.28 17.69
N GLY A 44 0.00 -20.22 16.59
CA GLY A 44 -0.29 -20.93 15.34
C GLY A 44 0.37 -22.31 15.25
N CYS A 45 0.23 -22.93 14.08
CA CYS A 45 0.87 -24.22 13.80
C CYS A 45 2.40 -24.15 14.04
N ALA A 46 2.93 -25.20 14.69
CA ALA A 46 4.36 -25.34 14.98
C ALA A 46 5.00 -24.16 15.77
N GLY A 47 4.19 -23.41 16.52
CA GLY A 47 4.65 -22.27 17.31
C GLY A 47 4.89 -20.99 16.48
N ALA A 48 4.43 -20.97 15.23
CA ALA A 48 4.35 -19.76 14.44
C ALA A 48 3.25 -18.82 14.97
N ASP A 49 3.22 -17.61 14.45
CA ASP A 49 2.20 -16.64 14.81
C ASP A 49 0.83 -16.98 14.17
N LEU A 50 -0.25 -16.50 14.78
CA LEU A 50 -1.62 -16.80 14.33
C LEU A 50 -2.42 -15.53 14.03
N SER A 51 -3.03 -15.53 12.84
CA SER A 51 -4.18 -14.72 12.49
C SER A 51 -5.45 -15.57 12.61
N ALA A 52 -6.14 -15.45 13.75
CA ALA A 52 -7.29 -16.27 14.07
C ALA A 52 -8.59 -15.62 13.59
N ALA A 53 -9.44 -16.40 12.92
CA ALA A 53 -10.87 -16.15 13.00
C ALA A 53 -11.37 -16.70 14.35
N GLN A 54 -11.80 -15.79 15.24
CA GLN A 54 -12.10 -16.04 16.65
C GLN A 54 -13.45 -16.78 16.86
N ASN A 55 -13.61 -17.95 16.24
CA ASN A 55 -14.88 -18.68 16.18
C ASN A 55 -15.40 -19.19 17.54
N THR A 56 -14.51 -19.56 18.46
CA THR A 56 -14.90 -20.09 19.77
C THR A 56 -15.11 -19.03 20.83
N THR A 57 -14.52 -17.84 20.67
CA THR A 57 -14.66 -16.73 21.63
C THR A 57 -15.66 -15.67 21.16
N LEU A 58 -15.71 -15.37 19.85
CA LEU A 58 -16.56 -14.33 19.28
C LEU A 58 -17.61 -14.85 18.30
N GLY A 59 -17.38 -16.02 17.68
CA GLY A 59 -18.26 -16.55 16.63
C GLY A 59 -17.88 -16.16 15.20
N LEU A 60 -16.70 -15.55 14.99
CA LEU A 60 -16.18 -15.19 13.66
C LEU A 60 -15.75 -16.43 12.88
N LEU A 61 -16.21 -16.58 11.63
CA LEU A 61 -15.95 -17.77 10.79
C LEU A 61 -15.13 -17.47 9.53
N SER A 62 -15.01 -16.21 9.11
CA SER A 62 -14.33 -15.84 7.87
C SER A 62 -12.81 -15.90 8.01
N ARG A 63 -12.18 -16.84 7.29
CA ARG A 63 -10.72 -16.96 7.18
C ARG A 63 -10.12 -16.11 6.05
N GLY A 64 -10.89 -15.89 4.99
CA GLY A 64 -10.47 -15.06 3.87
C GLY A 64 -11.54 -14.97 2.79
N PHE A 65 -11.35 -14.02 1.88
CA PHE A 65 -12.25 -13.70 0.79
C PHE A 65 -11.53 -13.93 -0.54
N ASN A 66 -12.21 -14.52 -1.51
CA ASN A 66 -11.60 -14.84 -2.79
C ASN A 66 -11.21 -13.54 -3.52
N HIS A 67 -9.97 -13.45 -3.98
CA HIS A 67 -9.50 -12.38 -4.86
C HIS A 67 -8.72 -12.94 -6.06
N ALA A 68 -9.04 -14.17 -6.46
CA ALA A 68 -8.33 -14.86 -7.52
C ALA A 68 -8.60 -14.21 -8.89
N LEU A 69 -7.51 -13.82 -9.56
CA LEU A 69 -7.52 -13.27 -10.91
C LEU A 69 -8.25 -14.18 -11.90
N SER A 70 -8.02 -15.49 -11.81
CA SER A 70 -8.63 -16.50 -12.69
C SER A 70 -10.16 -16.55 -12.62
N GLY A 71 -10.74 -16.12 -11.49
CA GLY A 71 -12.19 -16.05 -11.29
C GLY A 71 -12.78 -14.64 -11.44
N GLY A 72 -11.97 -13.63 -11.76
CA GLY A 72 -12.41 -12.23 -11.80
C GLY A 72 -12.91 -11.72 -10.45
N TYR A 73 -12.29 -12.19 -9.36
CA TYR A 73 -12.58 -11.72 -8.02
C TYR A 73 -11.61 -10.63 -7.62
N ARG A 74 -12.11 -9.59 -6.95
CA ARG A 74 -11.31 -8.50 -6.40
C ARG A 74 -11.77 -8.19 -5.00
N VAL A 75 -10.88 -7.65 -4.18
CA VAL A 75 -11.23 -7.05 -2.89
C VAL A 75 -10.84 -5.58 -2.91
N ALA A 76 -11.51 -4.76 -2.13
CA ALA A 76 -11.21 -3.34 -2.01
C ALA A 76 -11.42 -2.83 -0.60
N ASP A 77 -10.70 -1.79 -0.24
CA ASP A 77 -10.85 -1.11 1.04
C ASP A 77 -10.36 0.34 0.96
N ASP A 78 -10.80 1.19 1.88
CA ASP A 78 -10.52 2.62 1.86
C ASP A 78 -9.29 3.04 2.69
N PHE A 79 -8.74 4.18 2.32
CA PHE A 79 -7.72 4.87 3.10
C PHE A 79 -7.82 6.37 2.92
N PHE A 80 -7.30 7.10 3.89
CA PHE A 80 -7.31 8.56 3.89
C PHE A 80 -5.90 9.12 3.68
N VAL A 81 -5.72 9.84 2.56
CA VAL A 81 -4.51 10.59 2.25
C VAL A 81 -4.53 11.92 2.99
N THR A 82 -3.56 12.11 3.87
CA THR A 82 -3.44 13.32 4.67
C THR A 82 -2.76 14.46 3.89
N PRO A 83 -3.03 15.74 4.24
CA PRO A 83 -2.24 16.86 3.74
C PRO A 83 -0.74 16.68 3.99
N PRO A 84 0.14 16.99 3.03
CA PRO A 84 -0.12 17.70 1.76
C PRO A 84 -0.53 16.82 0.57
N GLY A 85 -0.60 15.50 0.75
CA GLY A 85 -0.69 14.50 -0.33
C GLY A 85 0.51 13.56 -0.28
N TRP A 86 0.43 12.45 -1.01
CA TRP A 86 1.42 11.37 -1.00
C TRP A 86 1.91 11.04 -2.40
N GLU A 87 3.19 10.70 -2.50
CA GLU A 87 3.79 10.01 -3.63
C GLU A 87 4.10 8.59 -3.15
N LEU A 88 3.44 7.60 -3.76
CA LEU A 88 3.51 6.22 -3.32
C LEU A 88 4.73 5.55 -3.95
N GLU A 89 5.33 4.63 -3.21
CA GLU A 89 6.45 3.82 -3.67
C GLU A 89 6.08 2.35 -3.73
N THR A 90 5.58 1.80 -2.62
CA THR A 90 5.14 0.41 -2.55
C THR A 90 3.87 0.26 -1.72
N ILE A 91 3.16 -0.84 -1.96
CA ILE A 91 2.03 -1.25 -1.13
C ILE A 91 2.26 -2.70 -0.71
N GLU A 92 2.03 -2.99 0.57
CA GLU A 92 2.07 -4.35 1.10
C GLU A 92 0.65 -4.89 1.19
N LEU A 93 0.43 -6.03 0.55
CA LEU A 93 -0.85 -6.74 0.51
C LEU A 93 -0.66 -8.15 1.08
N PHE A 94 -1.75 -8.78 1.50
CA PHE A 94 -1.70 -10.08 2.15
C PHE A 94 -2.62 -11.10 1.47
N ALA A 95 -2.12 -12.32 1.35
CA ALA A 95 -2.86 -13.42 0.75
C ALA A 95 -2.40 -14.77 1.30
N TYR A 96 -3.22 -15.80 1.14
CA TYR A 96 -2.79 -17.20 1.23
C TYR A 96 -3.44 -18.04 0.14
N GLN A 97 -2.85 -19.20 -0.18
CA GLN A 97 -3.56 -20.27 -0.85
C GLN A 97 -3.71 -21.48 0.08
N GLY A 98 -4.92 -22.01 0.18
CA GLY A 98 -5.17 -23.18 1.01
C GLY A 98 -4.52 -24.42 0.42
N GLY A 99 -3.73 -25.11 1.24
CA GLY A 99 -2.94 -26.29 0.89
C GLY A 99 -1.48 -25.99 0.54
N SER A 100 -1.05 -24.73 0.55
CA SER A 100 0.35 -24.37 0.24
C SER A 100 1.30 -24.64 1.41
N THR A 101 2.60 -24.61 1.11
CA THR A 101 3.67 -24.55 2.12
C THR A 101 4.07 -23.10 2.38
N THR A 102 5.10 -22.87 3.20
CA THR A 102 5.64 -21.52 3.49
C THR A 102 6.43 -20.91 2.33
N ALA A 103 6.70 -21.66 1.26
CA ALA A 103 7.13 -21.04 0.00
C ALA A 103 5.91 -20.36 -0.65
N SER A 104 6.01 -19.05 -0.92
CA SER A 104 4.86 -18.30 -1.45
C SER A 104 4.38 -18.90 -2.77
N PRO A 105 3.08 -19.25 -2.87
CA PRO A 105 2.51 -19.77 -4.11
C PRO A 105 1.90 -18.66 -4.98
N ILE A 106 1.95 -17.39 -4.54
CA ILE A 106 1.42 -16.23 -5.25
C ILE A 106 2.35 -15.88 -6.42
N THR A 107 1.77 -15.66 -7.60
CA THR A 107 2.53 -15.50 -8.86
C THR A 107 2.38 -14.11 -9.48
N ALA A 108 1.29 -13.40 -9.19
CA ALA A 108 1.07 -12.03 -9.68
C ALA A 108 0.08 -11.28 -8.78
N VAL A 109 0.19 -9.95 -8.78
CA VAL A 109 -0.79 -9.04 -8.18
C VAL A 109 -1.00 -7.87 -9.12
N ASN A 110 -2.25 -7.48 -9.35
CA ASN A 110 -2.60 -6.18 -9.93
C ASN A 110 -3.55 -5.44 -9.00
N TYR A 111 -3.47 -4.12 -9.02
CA TYR A 111 -4.32 -3.25 -8.22
C TYR A 111 -4.73 -2.01 -9.01
N GLN A 112 -5.79 -1.36 -8.56
CA GLN A 112 -6.15 -0.01 -8.95
C GLN A 112 -6.46 0.82 -7.70
N ILE A 113 -6.30 2.14 -7.81
CA ILE A 113 -6.68 3.10 -6.78
C ILE A 113 -7.77 3.97 -7.35
N TRP A 114 -8.88 4.09 -6.64
CA TRP A 114 -10.06 4.88 -6.99
C TRP A 114 -10.14 6.13 -6.12
N ASN A 115 -10.67 7.21 -6.67
CA ASN A 115 -10.95 8.46 -5.92
C ASN A 115 -12.24 8.42 -5.08
N GLY A 116 -12.76 7.22 -4.81
CA GLY A 116 -14.01 6.95 -4.11
C GLY A 116 -14.29 5.45 -4.14
N SER A 117 -15.40 5.03 -3.54
CA SER A 117 -15.75 3.61 -3.47
C SER A 117 -15.97 3.01 -4.87
N PRO A 118 -15.44 1.81 -5.17
CA PRO A 118 -15.57 1.21 -6.49
C PRO A 118 -17.00 0.73 -6.82
N ASP A 119 -17.91 0.69 -5.83
CA ASP A 119 -19.35 0.47 -6.03
C ASP A 119 -20.15 1.75 -6.32
N ASP A 120 -19.51 2.92 -6.22
CA ASP A 120 -20.10 4.21 -6.60
C ASP A 120 -19.83 4.51 -8.09
N PRO A 121 -20.87 4.65 -8.94
CA PRO A 121 -20.71 5.01 -10.35
C PRO A 121 -20.00 6.35 -10.61
N GLY A 122 -19.92 7.24 -9.61
CA GLY A 122 -19.17 8.50 -9.68
C GLY A 122 -17.67 8.36 -9.48
N SER A 123 -17.20 7.22 -8.98
CA SER A 123 -15.79 6.95 -8.73
C SER A 123 -15.05 6.53 -10.00
N THR A 124 -13.77 6.89 -10.07
CA THR A 124 -12.89 6.61 -11.20
C THR A 124 -11.52 6.16 -10.71
N VAL A 125 -10.89 5.28 -11.47
CA VAL A 125 -9.50 4.86 -11.24
C VAL A 125 -8.55 6.04 -11.51
N VAL A 126 -7.69 6.33 -10.54
CA VAL A 126 -6.65 7.38 -10.61
C VAL A 126 -5.23 6.83 -10.65
N CYS A 127 -5.01 5.57 -10.26
CA CYS A 127 -3.74 4.88 -10.42
C CYS A 127 -3.92 3.37 -10.58
N GLY A 128 -2.91 2.70 -11.14
CA GLY A 128 -2.94 1.26 -11.37
C GLY A 128 -3.84 0.85 -12.54
N ASP A 129 -3.97 -0.46 -12.75
CA ASP A 129 -4.78 -1.05 -13.80
C ASP A 129 -5.09 -2.52 -13.48
N SER A 130 -6.07 -3.11 -14.17
CA SER A 130 -6.56 -4.46 -13.86
C SER A 130 -5.74 -5.60 -14.49
N THR A 131 -4.61 -5.30 -15.15
CA THR A 131 -3.90 -6.26 -16.02
C THR A 131 -2.42 -6.40 -15.74
N THR A 132 -1.74 -5.34 -15.31
CA THR A 132 -0.30 -5.32 -15.11
C THR A 132 0.06 -5.98 -13.80
N ASN A 133 0.90 -7.01 -13.86
CA ASN A 133 1.52 -7.54 -12.65
C ASN A 133 2.47 -6.49 -12.05
N ARG A 134 2.18 -6.03 -10.83
CA ARG A 134 2.97 -5.07 -10.06
C ARG A 134 3.73 -5.73 -8.91
N MET A 135 3.63 -7.04 -8.72
CA MET A 135 4.28 -7.73 -7.60
C MET A 135 5.81 -7.71 -7.76
N LEU A 136 6.50 -7.15 -6.77
CA LEU A 136 7.96 -7.10 -6.65
C LEU A 136 8.48 -8.32 -5.91
N THR A 137 7.89 -8.63 -4.76
CA THR A 137 8.27 -9.76 -3.90
C THR A 137 7.05 -10.41 -3.28
N THR A 138 7.22 -11.66 -2.86
CA THR A 138 6.27 -12.31 -1.97
C THR A 138 6.97 -13.32 -1.06
N GLU A 139 6.63 -13.29 0.23
CA GLU A 139 7.28 -14.11 1.25
C GLU A 139 6.33 -14.47 2.38
N TRP A 140 6.68 -15.53 3.11
CA TRP A 140 5.93 -15.94 4.29
C TRP A 140 6.10 -14.94 5.43
N THR A 141 4.97 -14.50 5.98
CA THR A 141 4.90 -13.49 7.05
C THR A 141 5.35 -13.98 8.42
N GLY A 142 5.60 -15.27 8.60
CA GLY A 142 5.74 -15.86 9.93
C GLY A 142 4.40 -16.33 10.55
N MET A 143 3.27 -16.06 9.88
CA MET A 143 1.93 -16.31 10.41
C MET A 143 1.16 -17.38 9.63
N TYR A 144 0.22 -18.05 10.31
CA TYR A 144 -0.84 -18.86 9.69
C TYR A 144 -2.21 -18.21 9.88
N LYS A 145 -3.12 -18.39 8.92
CA LYS A 145 -4.54 -18.11 9.07
C LYS A 145 -5.28 -19.38 9.49
N ALA A 146 -6.00 -19.36 10.60
CA ALA A 146 -6.82 -20.49 11.02
C ALA A 146 -8.10 -20.05 11.76
N LEU A 147 -9.03 -20.98 11.97
CA LEU A 147 -10.03 -20.80 13.03
C LEU A 147 -9.32 -20.92 14.38
N LEU A 148 -9.77 -20.20 15.39
CA LEU A 148 -9.20 -20.28 16.75
C LEU A 148 -9.26 -21.71 17.31
N SER A 149 -10.32 -22.47 16.99
CA SER A 149 -10.43 -23.89 17.35
C SER A 149 -9.40 -24.82 16.69
N GLU A 150 -8.73 -24.37 15.63
CA GLU A 150 -7.79 -25.15 14.83
C GLU A 150 -6.34 -24.60 14.91
N ALA A 151 -6.14 -23.59 15.77
CA ALA A 151 -4.96 -22.72 15.84
C ALA A 151 -3.61 -23.45 15.71
N THR A 152 -3.39 -24.51 16.48
CA THR A 152 -2.10 -25.22 16.52
C THR A 152 -2.01 -26.39 15.54
N THR A 153 -3.10 -26.72 14.86
CA THR A 153 -3.22 -27.91 13.99
C THR A 153 -3.33 -27.58 12.51
N ASP A 154 -3.83 -26.38 12.16
CA ASP A 154 -3.94 -25.96 10.77
C ASP A 154 -2.66 -25.28 10.29
N CYS A 155 -1.88 -26.02 9.52
CA CYS A 155 -0.63 -25.56 8.90
C CYS A 155 -0.80 -25.29 7.39
N THR A 156 -2.03 -25.26 6.88
CA THR A 156 -2.32 -25.32 5.44
C THR A 156 -2.61 -23.96 4.82
N ARG A 157 -2.54 -22.88 5.61
CA ARG A 157 -2.86 -21.51 5.18
C ARG A 157 -1.79 -20.52 5.66
N PRO A 158 -0.53 -20.70 5.23
CA PRO A 158 0.52 -19.73 5.56
C PRO A 158 0.21 -18.39 4.88
N LEU A 159 0.25 -17.31 5.67
CA LEU A 159 0.03 -15.97 5.16
C LEU A 159 1.28 -15.46 4.46
N MET A 160 1.11 -15.00 3.23
CA MET A 160 2.15 -14.38 2.43
C MET A 160 1.93 -12.88 2.40
N THR A 161 3.01 -12.11 2.53
CA THR A 161 3.02 -10.69 2.12
C THR A 161 3.34 -10.62 0.63
N GLN A 162 2.77 -9.63 -0.06
CA GLN A 162 3.10 -9.24 -1.43
C GLN A 162 3.45 -7.76 -1.41
N VAL A 163 4.69 -7.43 -1.75
CA VAL A 163 5.09 -6.03 -1.98
C VAL A 163 4.82 -5.72 -3.45
N VAL A 164 4.02 -4.70 -3.73
CA VAL A 164 3.70 -4.27 -5.10
C VAL A 164 4.25 -2.86 -5.38
N ASP A 165 4.65 -2.65 -6.63
CA ASP A 165 5.14 -1.37 -7.14
C ASP A 165 4.01 -0.33 -7.26
N ALA A 166 4.20 0.82 -6.62
CA ALA A 166 3.29 1.95 -6.65
C ALA A 166 3.92 3.27 -7.12
N LEU A 167 5.13 3.19 -7.68
CA LEU A 167 5.80 4.36 -8.26
C LEU A 167 4.95 5.04 -9.32
N GLY A 168 4.93 6.38 -9.27
CA GLY A 168 4.14 7.22 -10.18
C GLY A 168 2.69 7.43 -9.76
N CYS A 169 2.21 6.79 -8.69
CA CYS A 169 0.94 7.17 -8.07
C CYS A 169 1.15 8.40 -7.17
N VAL A 170 0.56 9.54 -7.54
CA VAL A 170 0.57 10.77 -6.74
C VAL A 170 -0.86 11.11 -6.35
N LEU A 171 -1.14 11.15 -5.04
CA LEU A 171 -2.47 11.36 -4.49
C LEU A 171 -2.52 12.69 -3.74
N ALA A 172 -3.52 13.51 -4.07
CA ALA A 172 -3.86 14.70 -3.29
C ALA A 172 -4.56 14.29 -1.98
N PRO A 173 -4.74 15.21 -1.02
CA PRO A 173 -5.49 14.89 0.19
C PRO A 173 -6.94 14.49 -0.11
N GLY A 174 -7.40 13.40 0.49
CA GLY A 174 -8.74 12.86 0.24
C GLY A 174 -8.90 11.39 0.64
N THR A 175 -10.10 10.86 0.47
CA THR A 175 -10.40 9.43 0.65
C THR A 175 -10.25 8.72 -0.67
N TYR A 176 -9.52 7.60 -0.65
CA TYR A 176 -9.28 6.74 -1.79
C TYR A 176 -9.65 5.31 -1.43
N TRP A 177 -9.83 4.48 -2.45
CA TRP A 177 -10.00 3.04 -2.27
C TRP A 177 -8.94 2.32 -3.08
N ILE A 178 -8.25 1.36 -2.47
CA ILE A 178 -7.44 0.41 -3.21
C ILE A 178 -8.27 -0.83 -3.49
N ASP A 179 -8.22 -1.30 -4.73
CA ASP A 179 -8.77 -2.60 -5.09
C ASP A 179 -7.68 -3.49 -5.69
N TRP A 180 -7.69 -4.78 -5.36
CA TRP A 180 -6.66 -5.70 -5.83
C TRP A 180 -7.18 -7.13 -6.02
N GLN A 181 -6.41 -7.86 -6.82
CA GLN A 181 -6.56 -9.29 -7.03
C GLN A 181 -5.18 -9.94 -7.19
N ALA A 182 -5.09 -11.23 -6.90
CA ALA A 182 -3.86 -11.99 -7.01
C ALA A 182 -4.06 -13.24 -7.89
N ASP A 183 -2.99 -13.66 -8.55
CA ASP A 183 -2.89 -14.98 -9.16
C ASP A 183 -1.96 -15.88 -8.33
N GLY A 184 -2.12 -17.19 -8.47
CA GLY A 184 -1.33 -18.14 -7.70
C GLY A 184 -1.24 -19.52 -8.34
N ASN A 185 -0.60 -20.43 -7.63
CA ASN A 185 -0.42 -21.80 -8.10
C ASN A 185 -1.75 -22.54 -8.16
N ALA A 186 -2.12 -23.03 -9.35
CA ALA A 186 -3.37 -23.73 -9.61
C ALA A 186 -3.51 -25.08 -8.86
N ALA A 187 -2.44 -25.61 -8.26
CA ALA A 187 -2.50 -26.80 -7.42
C ALA A 187 -3.14 -26.54 -6.03
N PHE A 188 -3.32 -25.28 -5.65
CA PHE A 188 -3.87 -24.87 -4.36
C PHE A 188 -5.18 -24.10 -4.53
N THR A 189 -5.89 -23.84 -3.42
CA THR A 189 -7.16 -23.09 -3.45
C THR A 189 -6.95 -21.60 -3.16
N GLY A 190 -7.72 -20.72 -3.80
CA GLY A 190 -7.58 -19.27 -3.69
C GLY A 190 -6.93 -18.67 -4.94
N PRO A 191 -6.21 -17.54 -4.84
CA PRO A 191 -5.79 -16.85 -3.61
C PRO A 191 -6.92 -16.22 -2.76
N TRP A 192 -6.69 -16.16 -1.45
CA TRP A 192 -7.63 -15.62 -0.46
C TRP A 192 -7.01 -14.41 0.26
N ALA A 193 -7.70 -13.27 0.27
CA ALA A 193 -7.38 -12.12 1.13
C ALA A 193 -7.87 -12.38 2.56
N PRO A 194 -7.01 -12.38 3.57
CA PRO A 194 -7.44 -12.43 4.97
C PRO A 194 -8.04 -11.08 5.39
N PRO A 195 -9.11 -11.05 6.20
CA PRO A 195 -9.57 -9.80 6.80
C PRO A 195 -8.66 -9.34 7.94
N VAL A 196 -8.71 -8.05 8.28
CA VAL A 196 -8.14 -7.47 9.51
C VAL A 196 -8.61 -8.30 10.69
N SER A 197 -7.69 -8.64 11.58
CA SER A 197 -7.96 -9.50 12.73
C SER A 197 -7.39 -8.87 13.99
N ILE A 198 -8.28 -8.41 14.86
CA ILE A 198 -7.94 -7.78 16.15
C ILE A 198 -8.58 -8.62 17.27
N LEU A 199 -7.83 -8.89 18.34
CA LEU A 199 -8.35 -9.62 19.50
C LEU A 199 -9.60 -8.92 20.05
N ASP A 200 -10.62 -9.73 20.35
CA ASP A 200 -11.88 -9.27 20.96
C ASP A 200 -12.68 -8.21 20.16
N VAL A 201 -12.38 -8.04 18.86
CA VAL A 201 -13.12 -7.16 17.94
C VAL A 201 -13.85 -7.99 16.88
N VAL A 202 -15.13 -7.67 16.66
CA VAL A 202 -15.99 -8.40 15.71
C VAL A 202 -16.18 -7.70 14.37
N ALA A 203 -16.24 -6.37 14.34
CA ALA A 203 -16.39 -5.58 13.12
C ALA A 203 -15.16 -4.70 12.95
N THR A 204 -14.55 -4.72 11.76
CA THR A 204 -13.30 -3.99 11.51
C THR A 204 -13.45 -2.80 10.59
N GLY A 205 -14.38 -2.82 9.63
CA GLY A 205 -14.75 -1.63 8.84
C GLY A 205 -15.70 -1.91 7.69
N ASN A 206 -15.34 -1.57 6.46
CA ASN A 206 -16.22 -1.47 5.28
C ASN A 206 -15.61 -2.01 3.98
N GLY A 207 -14.72 -2.99 4.07
CA GLY A 207 -14.19 -3.68 2.90
C GLY A 207 -15.28 -4.17 1.91
N LEU A 208 -14.92 -4.18 0.62
CA LEU A 208 -15.75 -4.65 -0.47
C LEU A 208 -15.11 -5.84 -1.19
N GLN A 209 -15.96 -6.68 -1.78
CA GLN A 209 -15.52 -7.76 -2.66
C GLN A 209 -16.29 -7.69 -3.98
N GLN A 210 -15.56 -7.72 -5.09
CA GLN A 210 -16.13 -7.92 -6.41
C GLN A 210 -16.30 -9.41 -6.65
N VAL A 211 -17.54 -9.83 -6.90
CA VAL A 211 -17.86 -11.18 -7.33
C VAL A 211 -18.51 -11.08 -8.71
N THR A 212 -17.82 -11.59 -9.73
CA THR A 212 -18.33 -11.61 -11.11
C THR A 212 -18.76 -10.24 -11.63
N GLY A 213 -17.97 -9.20 -11.30
CA GLY A 213 -18.20 -7.81 -11.74
C GLY A 213 -19.13 -6.97 -10.88
N ALA A 214 -19.74 -7.55 -9.84
CA ALA A 214 -20.58 -6.81 -8.89
C ALA A 214 -19.87 -6.67 -7.53
N TRP A 215 -19.81 -5.46 -7.01
CA TRP A 215 -19.30 -5.17 -5.67
C TRP A 215 -20.34 -5.46 -4.60
N GLN A 216 -19.91 -6.03 -3.49
CA GLN A 216 -20.74 -6.27 -2.31
C GLN A 216 -19.91 -6.06 -1.03
N ALA A 217 -20.59 -5.77 0.07
CA ALA A 217 -19.96 -5.64 1.37
C ALA A 217 -19.31 -6.95 1.83
N VAL A 218 -18.12 -6.84 2.39
CA VAL A 218 -17.42 -7.95 3.06
C VAL A 218 -17.96 -8.07 4.46
N VAL A 219 -18.54 -9.23 4.76
CA VAL A 219 -19.09 -9.55 6.08
C VAL A 219 -18.55 -10.89 6.58
N ASP A 220 -18.36 -10.99 7.89
CA ASP A 220 -18.06 -12.25 8.52
C ASP A 220 -19.20 -13.26 8.30
N SER A 221 -18.87 -14.49 7.92
CA SER A 221 -19.84 -15.54 7.58
C SER A 221 -20.53 -16.16 8.79
N GLY A 222 -20.04 -15.93 10.01
CA GLY A 222 -20.68 -16.35 11.25
C GLY A 222 -21.64 -15.30 11.79
N LEU A 223 -21.14 -14.07 11.95
CA LEU A 223 -21.87 -13.00 12.62
C LEU A 223 -22.57 -12.00 11.67
N GLY A 224 -22.21 -11.95 10.38
CA GLY A 224 -22.75 -10.97 9.43
C GLY A 224 -22.30 -9.53 9.70
N VAL A 225 -21.22 -9.34 10.45
CA VAL A 225 -20.61 -8.04 10.77
C VAL A 225 -19.58 -7.65 9.71
N PRO A 226 -19.41 -6.36 9.40
CA PRO A 226 -18.56 -5.94 8.30
C PRO A 226 -17.08 -6.00 8.67
N LEU A 227 -16.22 -6.27 7.68
CA LEU A 227 -14.78 -6.49 7.87
C LEU A 227 -13.94 -5.67 6.88
N ASP A 228 -12.77 -5.26 7.34
CA ASP A 228 -11.69 -4.65 6.55
C ASP A 228 -10.65 -5.66 6.09
N PHE A 229 -9.80 -5.21 5.18
CA PHE A 229 -8.59 -5.87 4.73
C PHE A 229 -7.34 -5.11 5.15
N PRO A 230 -6.29 -5.82 5.60
CA PRO A 230 -5.03 -5.20 5.97
C PRO A 230 -4.23 -4.86 4.71
N PHE A 231 -3.61 -3.68 4.71
CA PHE A 231 -2.60 -3.28 3.74
C PHE A 231 -1.75 -2.16 4.33
N VAL A 232 -0.54 -2.00 3.79
CA VAL A 232 0.38 -0.93 4.19
C VAL A 232 0.75 -0.13 2.96
N VAL A 233 0.63 1.20 3.04
CA VAL A 233 1.06 2.12 1.97
C VAL A 233 2.37 2.76 2.39
N ASN A 234 3.39 2.63 1.56
CA ASN A 234 4.71 3.23 1.76
C ASN A 234 4.98 4.31 0.70
N GLY A 235 5.69 5.35 1.10
CA GLY A 235 6.16 6.39 0.18
C GLY A 235 6.58 7.66 0.90
N THR A 236 6.40 8.79 0.24
CA THR A 236 6.74 10.11 0.77
C THR A 236 5.56 11.06 0.77
N ALA A 237 5.53 11.98 1.74
CA ALA A 237 4.58 13.08 1.73
C ALA A 237 5.09 14.19 0.80
N THR A 238 4.27 14.63 -0.17
CA THR A 238 4.64 15.50 -1.31
C THR A 238 5.05 16.94 -0.95
N GLY A 239 5.09 17.28 0.34
CA GLY A 239 5.44 18.61 0.84
C GLY A 239 6.57 18.61 1.88
N LEU A 240 7.30 17.50 2.04
CA LEU A 240 8.56 17.49 2.79
C LEU A 240 9.68 18.14 1.96
N VAL A 241 9.55 19.43 1.69
CA VAL A 241 10.72 20.23 1.36
C VAL A 241 11.50 20.36 2.67
N PHE A 242 12.68 19.73 2.76
CA PHE A 242 13.64 20.13 3.79
C PHE A 242 13.74 21.65 3.71
N LYS A 243 13.40 22.34 4.80
CA LYS A 243 13.72 23.76 4.90
C LYS A 243 15.25 23.79 4.85
N ASP A 244 15.81 24.00 3.67
CA ASP A 244 17.23 24.30 3.48
C ASP A 244 17.47 25.69 4.05
N GLY A 245 17.37 25.77 5.37
CA GLY A 245 17.62 26.95 6.19
C GLY A 245 19.10 27.14 6.49
N PHE A 246 19.98 26.63 5.63
CA PHE A 246 21.41 26.94 5.66
C PHE A 246 21.87 27.74 4.43
N GLU A 247 20.96 28.37 3.70
CA GLU A 247 21.35 29.40 2.74
C GLU A 247 21.66 30.72 3.47
N SER A 248 22.96 30.90 3.70
CA SER A 248 23.70 32.10 4.07
C SER A 248 22.93 33.24 4.76
N GLY A 249 23.11 33.31 6.08
CA GLY A 249 22.90 34.54 6.83
C GLY A 249 23.65 35.69 6.14
N ASN A 250 22.87 36.67 5.69
CA ASN A 250 23.26 38.01 5.27
C ASN A 250 24.51 38.45 6.06
N THR A 251 25.70 38.35 5.46
CA THR A 251 26.92 38.94 6.00
C THR A 251 26.86 40.43 5.77
N THR A 252 26.03 41.09 6.57
CA THR A 252 26.08 42.54 6.72
C THR A 252 27.45 42.85 7.30
N ARG A 253 28.34 43.31 6.42
CA ARG A 253 29.68 43.79 6.78
C ARG A 253 29.55 44.85 7.86
N TRP A 254 29.98 44.53 9.08
CA TRP A 254 30.30 45.54 10.08
C TRP A 254 31.58 46.24 9.62
N SER A 255 31.46 47.32 8.86
CA SER A 255 32.56 48.27 8.70
C SER A 255 32.62 49.13 9.96
N THR A 256 33.46 48.76 10.91
CA THR A 256 33.93 49.70 11.93
C THR A 256 34.90 50.68 11.27
N THR A 257 34.37 51.84 10.89
CA THR A 257 35.18 53.05 10.76
C THR A 257 34.65 54.04 11.78
N LEU A 258 35.38 54.19 12.89
CA LEU A 258 35.22 55.32 13.79
C LEU A 258 36.30 56.36 13.44
N PRO A 259 36.01 57.68 13.54
CA PRO A 259 37.04 58.71 13.65
C PRO A 259 37.78 58.63 14.98
#